data_AF-A0A401IL10-F1
#
_entry.id   AF-A0A401IL10-F1
#
_cell.length_a   1.000
_cell.length_b   1.000
_cell.length_c   1.000
_cell.angle_alpha   90.00
_cell.angle_beta   90.00
_cell.angle_gamma   90.00
#
_symmetry.space_group_name_H-M   'P 1'
#
loop_
_entity.id
_entity.type
_entity.pdbx_description
1 polymer ?
#
loop_
_entity_poly.entity_id
_entity_poly.type
_entity_poly.pdbx_seq_one_letter_code
_entity_poly.pdbx_strand_id
1 'polypeptide(L)'
;MAENLEFTQSQSEDIPKQEVITAQELLEVIEEIEQYRERLVNETISAAQKAKLSQKTALAKIEPELAQIDAALQNLRTQQAALVHNN
;
A
#
# COMPACT_ATOMS: atom_id res chain seq x y z
N MET A 1 -26.42 44.84 20.08
CA MET A 1 -26.16 43.62 20.89
C MET A 1 -26.50 42.47 19.95
N ALA A 2 -25.61 42.19 18.99
CA ALA A 2 -24.50 41.23 19.11
C ALA A 2 -25.06 39.81 19.31
N GLU A 3 -24.98 38.99 18.25
CA GLU A 3 -24.31 37.67 18.29
C GLU A 3 -25.32 36.54 18.62
N ASN A 4 -25.48 35.44 17.90
CA ASN A 4 -24.67 34.76 16.90
C ASN A 4 -25.54 33.86 16.01
N LEU A 5 -25.08 33.72 14.77
CA LEU A 5 -25.38 32.61 13.87
C LEU A 5 -25.28 31.27 14.61
N GLU A 6 -26.40 30.56 14.77
CA GLU A 6 -26.36 29.11 14.92
C GLU A 6 -26.11 28.52 13.53
N PHE A 7 -24.85 28.63 13.09
CA PHE A 7 -24.30 27.75 12.07
C PHE A 7 -24.34 26.37 12.70
N THR A 8 -25.33 25.57 12.32
CA THR A 8 -25.36 24.14 12.59
C THR A 8 -24.10 23.57 11.94
N GLN A 9 -23.02 23.52 12.73
CA GLN A 9 -21.91 22.64 12.48
C GLN A 9 -22.53 21.24 12.50
N SER A 10 -22.78 20.70 11.32
CA SER A 10 -22.81 19.26 11.11
C SER A 10 -21.41 18.72 11.43
N GLN A 11 -21.06 18.74 12.71
CA GLN A 11 -20.11 17.83 13.32
C GLN A 11 -20.82 16.48 13.35
N SER A 12 -20.86 15.79 12.20
CA SER A 12 -20.74 14.34 12.25
C SER A 12 -19.32 14.09 12.70
N GLU A 13 -19.19 13.83 13.99
CA GLU A 13 -18.00 13.29 14.63
C GLU A 13 -17.59 12.02 13.86
N ASP A 14 -16.73 12.16 12.85
CA ASP A 14 -15.89 11.06 12.41
C ASP A 14 -14.76 10.97 13.43
N ILE A 15 -15.13 10.40 14.58
CA ILE A 15 -14.22 9.88 15.59
C ILE A 15 -13.21 9.04 14.80
N PRO A 16 -11.88 9.23 14.95
CA PRO A 16 -10.92 8.41 14.24
C PRO A 16 -11.22 6.98 14.63
N LYS A 17 -11.85 6.24 13.71
CA LYS A 17 -11.90 4.80 13.74
C LYS A 17 -10.43 4.45 13.74
N GLN A 18 -9.91 4.08 14.90
CA GLN A 18 -8.67 3.33 14.96
C GLN A 18 -9.02 2.09 14.15
N GLU A 19 -8.73 2.14 12.85
CA GLU A 19 -9.03 1.09 11.90
C GLU A 19 -8.36 -0.13 12.49
N VAL A 20 -9.16 -0.98 13.09
CA VAL A 20 -8.71 -2.28 13.57
C VAL A 20 -8.48 -3.02 12.27
N ILE A 21 -7.28 -2.86 11.70
CA ILE A 21 -6.92 -3.41 10.41
C ILE A 21 -7.26 -4.89 10.48
N THR A 22 -8.28 -5.29 9.74
CA THR A 22 -8.78 -6.66 9.75
C THR A 22 -7.86 -7.54 8.91
N ALA A 23 -7.91 -8.86 9.12
CA ALA A 23 -7.15 -9.79 8.29
C ALA A 23 -7.53 -9.68 6.80
N GLN A 24 -8.78 -9.28 6.50
CA GLN A 24 -9.27 -8.99 5.15
C GLN A 24 -8.63 -7.72 4.57
N GLU A 25 -8.60 -6.61 5.30
CA GLU A 25 -7.96 -5.37 4.82
C GLU A 25 -6.45 -5.58 4.58
N LEU A 26 -5.78 -6.35 5.44
CA LEU A 26 -4.39 -6.75 5.20
C LEU A 26 -4.23 -7.58 3.93
N LEU A 27 -5.19 -8.45 3.60
CA LEU A 27 -5.18 -9.21 2.36
C LEU A 27 -5.28 -8.28 1.16
N GLU A 28 -6.21 -7.32 1.19
CA GLU A 28 -6.39 -6.33 0.11
C GLU A 28 -5.12 -5.51 -0.10
N VAL A 29 -4.48 -5.03 0.98
CA VAL A 29 -3.21 -4.31 0.91
C VAL A 29 -2.08 -5.19 0.35
N ILE A 30 -2.03 -6.47 0.73
CA ILE A 30 -1.07 -7.44 0.17
C ILE A 30 -1.28 -7.57 -1.35
N GLU A 31 -2.52 -7.75 -1.81
CA GLU A 31 -2.84 -7.85 -3.23
C GLU A 31 -2.49 -6.57 -4.00
N GLU A 32 -2.76 -5.40 -3.43
CA GLU A 32 -2.38 -4.11 -4.02
C GLU A 32 -0.87 -3.97 -4.18
N ILE A 33 -0.09 -4.38 -3.17
CA ILE A 33 1.36 -4.33 -3.22
C ILE A 33 1.91 -5.35 -4.22
N GLU A 34 1.31 -6.54 -4.37
CA GLU A 34 1.68 -7.51 -5.40
C GLU A 34 1.40 -6.98 -6.81
N GLN A 35 0.26 -6.32 -7.03
CA GLN A 35 -0.05 -5.64 -8.29
C GLN A 35 0.93 -4.49 -8.57
N TYR A 36 1.29 -3.71 -7.55
CA TYR A 36 2.28 -2.65 -7.68
C TYR A 36 3.65 -3.21 -8.09
N ARG A 37 4.08 -4.31 -7.48
CA ARG A 37 5.33 -5.02 -7.84
C ARG A 37 5.35 -5.42 -9.30
N GLU A 38 4.27 -6.02 -9.81
CA GLU A 38 4.16 -6.42 -11.21
C GLU A 38 4.21 -5.21 -12.15
N ARG A 39 3.46 -4.15 -11.81
CA ARG A 39 3.44 -2.91 -12.58
C ARG A 39 4.84 -2.29 -12.65
N LEU A 40 5.53 -2.19 -11.52
CA LEU A 40 6.89 -1.65 -11.43
C LEU A 40 7.87 -2.42 -12.33
N VAL A 41 7.80 -3.75 -12.32
CA VAL A 41 8.63 -4.59 -13.20
C VAL A 41 8.30 -4.33 -14.66
N ASN A 42 7.02 -4.31 -15.03
CA ASN A 42 6.58 -4.07 -16.41
C ASN A 42 6.97 -2.67 -16.91
N GLU A 43 6.78 -1.64 -16.09
CA GLU A 43 7.20 -0.27 -16.38
C GLU A 43 8.71 -0.18 -16.54
N THR A 44 9.46 -0.85 -15.68
CA THR A 44 10.93 -0.89 -15.74
C THR A 44 11.42 -1.59 -16.99
N ILE A 45 10.84 -2.73 -17.36
CA ILE A 45 11.17 -3.45 -18.60
C ILE A 45 10.84 -2.57 -19.81
N SER A 46 9.66 -1.93 -19.81
CA SER A 46 9.22 -1.04 -20.89
C SER A 46 10.14 0.19 -21.02
N ALA A 47 10.54 0.79 -19.90
CA ALA A 47 11.49 1.88 -19.87
C ALA A 47 12.89 1.43 -20.35
N ALA A 48 13.32 0.23 -19.95
CA ALA A 48 14.58 -0.36 -20.41
C ALA A 48 14.62 -0.55 -21.92
N GLN A 49 13.53 -1.10 -22.49
CA GLN A 49 13.40 -1.28 -23.94
C GLN A 49 13.48 0.06 -24.68
N LYS A 50 12.76 1.09 -24.20
CA LYS A 50 12.82 2.45 -24.76
C LYS A 50 14.21 3.05 -24.67
N ALA A 51 14.92 2.80 -23.56
CA ALA A 51 16.28 3.27 -23.32
C ALA A 51 17.36 2.41 -23.99
N LYS A 52 16.99 1.34 -24.71
CA LYS A 52 17.90 0.33 -25.28
C LYS A 52 18.84 -0.29 -24.24
N LEU A 53 18.40 -0.34 -22.98
CA LEU A 53 19.09 -1.01 -21.89
C LEU A 53 18.73 -2.48 -21.87
N SER A 54 19.67 -3.32 -21.44
CA SER A 54 19.37 -4.72 -21.21
C SER A 54 18.41 -4.85 -20.02
N GLN A 55 17.48 -5.80 -20.11
CA GLN A 55 16.52 -6.09 -19.05
C GLN A 55 17.23 -6.36 -17.71
N LYS A 56 18.38 -7.06 -17.74
CA LYS A 56 19.20 -7.34 -16.57
C LYS A 56 19.66 -6.06 -15.86
N THR A 57 20.12 -5.06 -16.60
CA THR A 57 20.59 -3.78 -16.02
C THR A 57 19.43 -2.97 -15.45
N ALA A 58 18.26 -3.00 -16.08
CA ALA A 58 17.09 -2.30 -15.57
C ALA A 58 16.49 -2.99 -14.33
N LEU A 59 16.41 -4.32 -14.33
CA LEU A 59 15.99 -5.09 -13.16
C LEU A 59 16.95 -4.88 -11.98
N ALA A 60 18.26 -4.85 -12.21
CA ALA A 60 19.24 -4.57 -11.15
C ALA A 60 19.06 -3.19 -10.49
N LYS A 61 18.45 -2.22 -11.19
CA LYS A 61 18.15 -0.89 -10.62
C LYS A 61 16.94 -0.93 -9.69
N ILE A 62 15.94 -1.75 -9.99
CA ILE A 62 14.73 -1.90 -9.17
C ILE A 62 14.81 -3.06 -8.17
N GLU A 63 15.81 -3.93 -8.27
CA GLU A 63 16.08 -5.02 -7.34
C GLU A 63 16.01 -4.60 -5.86
N PRO A 64 16.61 -3.47 -5.42
CA PRO A 64 16.45 -3.03 -4.03
C PRO A 64 15.01 -2.64 -3.68
N GLU A 65 14.26 -2.05 -4.60
CA GLU A 65 12.86 -1.66 -4.37
C GLU A 65 11.94 -2.89 -4.35
N LEU A 66 12.18 -3.87 -5.24
CA LEU A 66 11.51 -5.17 -5.21
C LEU A 66 11.79 -5.91 -3.90
N ALA A 67 13.04 -5.89 -3.42
CA ALA A 67 13.39 -6.51 -2.15
C ALA A 67 12.68 -5.83 -0.96
N GLN A 68 12.51 -4.51 -0.99
CA GLN A 68 11.74 -3.78 0.02
C GLN A 68 10.26 -4.15 -0.03
N ILE A 69 9.68 -4.24 -1.24
CA ILE A 69 8.29 -4.67 -1.44
C ILE A 69 8.09 -6.10 -0.94
N ASP A 70 8.98 -7.03 -1.30
CA ASP A 70 8.91 -8.43 -0.85
C ASP A 70 9.05 -8.53 0.68
N ALA A 71 9.92 -7.72 1.30
CA ALA A 71 10.04 -7.64 2.75
C ALA A 71 8.77 -7.06 3.41
N ALA A 72 8.14 -6.04 2.80
CA ALA A 72 6.88 -5.49 3.27
C ALA A 72 5.74 -6.53 3.17
N LEU A 73 5.62 -7.22 2.04
CA LEU A 73 4.66 -8.31 1.84
C LEU A 73 4.81 -9.40 2.90
N GLN A 74 6.05 -9.80 3.22
CA GLN A 74 6.30 -10.81 4.26
C GLN A 74 5.87 -10.33 5.65
N ASN A 75 6.12 -9.06 5.99
CA ASN A 75 5.66 -8.47 7.25
C ASN A 75 4.13 -8.39 7.31
N LEU A 76 3.46 -7.98 6.22
CA LEU A 76 2.00 -7.91 6.15
C LEU A 76 1.37 -9.30 6.25
N ARG A 77 1.93 -10.31 5.56
CA ARG A 77 1.49 -11.71 5.68
C ARG A 77 1.67 -12.24 7.11
N THR A 78 2.76 -11.85 7.79
CA THR A 78 2.99 -12.23 9.19
C THR A 78 1.95 -11.59 10.12
N GLN A 79 1.65 -10.30 9.92
CA GLN A 79 0.61 -9.59 10.67
C GLN A 79 -0.78 -10.19 10.42
N GLN A 80 -1.11 -10.48 9.16
CA GLN A 80 -2.35 -11.17 8.81
C GLN A 80 -2.45 -12.53 9.52
N ALA A 81 -1.40 -13.35 9.47
CA ALA A 81 -1.39 -14.65 10.13
C ALA A 81 -1.57 -14.52 11.66
N ALA A 82 -0.96 -13.51 12.28
CA ALA A 82 -1.13 -13.24 13.70
C ALA A 82 -2.57 -12.84 14.07
N LEU A 83 -3.24 -12.06 13.20
CA LEU A 83 -4.64 -11.66 13.38
C LEU A 83 -5.62 -12.81 13.16
N VAL A 84 -5.38 -13.65 12.14
CA VAL A 84 -6.18 -14.86 11.88
C VAL A 84 -6.02 -15.87 13.01
N HIS A 85 -4.83 -15.98 13.61
CA HIS A 85 -4.57 -16.92 14.71
C HIS A 85 -5.10 -16.44 16.08
N ASN A 86 -5.30 -15.13 16.26
CA ASN A 86 -5.86 -14.57 17.49
C ASN A 86 -7.40 -14.47 17.49
N ASN A 87 -8.07 -14.86 16.41
CA ASN A 87 -9.53 -14.98 16.32
C ASN A 87 -9.96 -16.46 16.36
#